data_AF-W0B505-F1
#
_entry.id   AF-W0B505-F1
#
_cell.length_a   1.000
_cell.length_b   1.000
_cell.length_c   1.000
_cell.angle_alpha   90.00
_cell.angle_beta   90.00
_cell.angle_gamma   90.00
#
_symmetry.space_group_name_H-M   'P 1'
#
loop_
_entity.id
_entity.type
_entity.pdbx_description
1 polymer ?
#
loop_
_entity_poly.entity_id
_entity_poly.type
_entity_poly.pdbx_seq_one_letter_code
_entity_poly.pdbx_strand_id
1 'polypeptide(L)'
;MNKCYLIILLFSWALFIDSAYANKNKFVSHSYNIESINQNISDKECQELYSEPIYYTIQNDKPIYELNHKIKIINYQRLQTTFLNDNQRLFLGRQTVSFTLKGKTHQVENILYFILDRRSHTTQGGWYSPGFCKGNLIGMELGLNEWRHPET
;
A
#
# COMPACT_ATOMS: atom_id res chain seq x y z
N MET A 1 47.15 -40.03 -19.89
CA MET A 1 46.30 -40.77 -18.94
C MET A 1 45.68 -39.77 -17.97
N ASN A 2 44.37 -39.61 -18.12
CA ASN A 2 43.33 -39.15 -17.20
C ASN A 2 43.69 -38.53 -15.84
N LYS A 3 43.08 -37.37 -15.56
CA LYS A 3 42.11 -37.14 -14.46
C LYS A 3 41.51 -35.73 -14.67
N CYS A 4 40.34 -35.64 -15.30
CA CYS A 4 39.01 -35.61 -14.68
C CYS A 4 38.73 -34.32 -13.90
N TYR A 5 37.99 -33.44 -14.60
CA TYR A 5 37.14 -32.36 -14.14
C TYR A 5 36.62 -32.52 -12.70
N LEU A 6 36.93 -31.55 -11.83
CA LEU A 6 36.16 -31.35 -10.62
C LEU A 6 34.99 -30.41 -10.98
N ILE A 7 33.85 -31.05 -11.16
CA ILE A 7 32.57 -30.45 -11.50
C ILE A 7 32.05 -29.62 -10.33
N ILE A 8 31.75 -28.36 -10.66
CA ILE A 8 30.77 -27.43 -10.09
C ILE A 8 29.66 -28.18 -9.33
N LEU A 9 29.43 -27.88 -8.04
CA LEU A 9 28.13 -28.06 -7.37
C LEU A 9 28.15 -27.49 -5.94
N LEU A 10 28.27 -26.17 -5.80
CA LEU A 10 27.97 -25.47 -4.53
C LEU A 10 27.26 -24.13 -4.78
N PHE A 11 26.29 -24.11 -5.71
CA PHE A 11 25.45 -22.94 -5.97
C PHE A 11 23.99 -23.37 -6.18
N SER A 12 23.35 -23.89 -5.13
CA SER A 12 21.90 -24.16 -5.19
C SER A 12 21.18 -24.21 -3.85
N TRP A 13 21.77 -23.68 -2.77
CA TRP A 13 21.13 -23.67 -1.44
C TRP A 13 20.93 -22.26 -0.85
N ALA A 14 21.17 -21.20 -1.62
CA ALA A 14 20.95 -19.81 -1.18
C ALA A 14 19.71 -19.14 -1.81
N LEU A 15 18.95 -19.83 -2.68
CA LEU A 15 17.78 -19.24 -3.36
C LEU A 15 16.43 -19.51 -2.68
N PHE A 16 16.44 -20.15 -1.52
CA PHE A 16 15.25 -20.31 -0.68
C PHE A 16 15.43 -19.56 0.64
N ILE A 17 15.85 -18.29 0.58
CA ILE A 17 15.54 -17.37 1.68
C ILE A 17 14.06 -17.05 1.50
N ASP A 18 13.26 -17.84 2.23
CA ASP A 18 11.84 -17.69 2.53
C ASP A 18 11.22 -16.37 2.04
N SER A 19 10.40 -16.46 1.00
CA SER A 19 9.47 -15.39 0.59
C SER A 19 8.55 -14.95 1.73
N ALA A 20 8.43 -15.76 2.80
CA ALA A 20 7.75 -15.44 4.04
C ALA A 20 8.46 -14.35 4.87
N TYR A 21 9.79 -14.25 4.83
CA TYR A 21 10.52 -13.19 5.53
C TYR A 21 10.52 -11.86 4.76
N ALA A 22 10.40 -11.91 3.42
CA ALA A 22 10.42 -10.72 2.57
C ALA A 22 9.22 -9.77 2.78
N ASN A 23 8.12 -10.26 3.36
CA ASN A 23 6.87 -9.50 3.50
C ASN A 23 6.55 -9.02 4.92
N LYS A 24 7.41 -9.31 5.91
CA LYS A 24 7.18 -8.89 7.30
C LYS A 24 7.19 -7.36 7.40
N ASN A 25 6.18 -6.76 8.05
CA ASN A 25 5.98 -5.31 8.14
C ASN A 25 5.72 -4.60 6.80
N LYS A 26 5.37 -5.33 5.73
CA LYS A 26 4.88 -4.76 4.47
C LYS A 26 3.36 -4.68 4.53
N PHE A 27 2.80 -3.59 4.04
CA PHE A 27 1.37 -3.34 4.03
C PHE A 27 0.90 -3.10 2.61
N VAL A 28 -0.37 -3.44 2.36
CA VAL A 28 -1.09 -3.11 1.12
C VAL A 28 -2.37 -2.36 1.48
N SER A 29 -2.70 -1.34 0.69
CA SER A 29 -3.98 -0.64 0.76
C SER A 29 -4.65 -0.59 -0.61
N HIS A 30 -5.94 -0.89 -0.65
CA HIS A 30 -6.81 -0.81 -1.81
C HIS A 30 -7.82 0.32 -1.65
N SER A 31 -8.00 1.11 -2.70
CA SER A 31 -9.07 2.09 -2.78
C SER A 31 -10.34 1.46 -3.34
N TYR A 32 -11.50 1.83 -2.81
CA TYR A 32 -12.81 1.35 -3.30
C TYR A 32 -13.89 2.42 -3.11
N ASN A 33 -15.06 2.24 -3.72
CA ASN A 33 -16.15 3.23 -3.76
C ASN A 33 -15.63 4.63 -4.15
N ILE A 34 -14.93 4.67 -5.29
CA ILE A 34 -14.22 5.85 -5.75
C ILE A 34 -15.16 6.70 -6.60
N GLU A 35 -15.29 7.96 -6.22
CA GLU A 35 -16.19 8.94 -6.84
C GLU A 35 -15.39 10.17 -7.29
N SER A 36 -15.77 10.74 -8.42
CA SER A 36 -15.34 12.07 -8.82
C SER A 36 -16.06 13.14 -8.01
N ILE A 37 -15.33 14.20 -7.68
CA ILE A 37 -15.89 15.42 -7.07
C ILE A 37 -15.72 16.63 -7.99
N ASN A 38 -15.29 16.42 -9.23
CA ASN A 38 -15.06 17.45 -10.23
C ASN A 38 -15.88 17.13 -11.48
N GLN A 39 -16.66 18.09 -11.96
CA GLN A 39 -17.53 17.92 -13.14
C GLN A 39 -16.74 17.60 -14.43
N ASN A 40 -15.45 17.93 -14.47
CA ASN A 40 -14.57 17.68 -15.61
C ASN A 40 -13.84 16.33 -15.53
N ILE A 41 -14.11 15.52 -14.51
CA ILE A 41 -13.50 14.21 -14.28
C ILE A 41 -14.63 13.21 -14.05
N SER A 42 -14.63 12.11 -14.77
CA SER A 42 -15.60 11.02 -14.58
C SER A 42 -15.21 10.09 -13.44
N ASP A 43 -16.18 9.38 -12.86
CA ASP A 43 -15.90 8.33 -11.87
C ASP A 43 -14.95 7.27 -12.41
N LYS A 44 -15.07 6.92 -13.70
CA LYS A 44 -14.17 5.97 -14.37
C LYS A 44 -12.72 6.47 -14.38
N GLU A 45 -12.50 7.76 -14.64
CA GLU A 45 -11.15 8.34 -14.59
C GLU A 45 -10.58 8.32 -13.17
N CYS A 46 -11.41 8.58 -12.15
CA CYS A 46 -11.00 8.45 -10.76
C CYS A 46 -10.71 6.99 -10.38
N GLN A 47 -11.53 6.04 -10.80
CA GLN A 47 -11.30 4.62 -10.58
C GLN A 47 -10.01 4.15 -11.23
N GLU A 48 -9.75 4.57 -12.47
CA GLU A 48 -8.50 4.23 -13.17
C GLU A 48 -7.27 4.80 -12.45
N LEU A 49 -7.36 6.04 -11.98
CA LEU A 49 -6.28 6.73 -11.28
C LEU A 49 -5.89 6.01 -9.99
N TYR A 50 -6.87 5.52 -9.24
CA TYR A 50 -6.69 4.86 -7.94
C TYR A 50 -6.88 3.34 -8.01
N SER A 51 -6.73 2.74 -9.21
CA SER A 51 -6.96 1.31 -9.45
C SER A 51 -5.86 0.41 -8.91
N GLU A 52 -4.63 0.92 -8.86
CA GLU A 52 -3.47 0.17 -8.37
C GLU A 52 -3.42 0.17 -6.83
N PRO A 53 -3.15 -0.99 -6.20
CA PRO A 53 -2.90 -1.03 -4.76
C PRO A 53 -1.66 -0.21 -4.39
N ILE A 54 -1.68 0.33 -3.17
CA ILE A 54 -0.56 1.07 -2.60
C ILE A 54 0.17 0.13 -1.64
N TYR A 55 1.40 -0.24 -1.98
CA TYR A 55 2.29 -1.00 -1.12
C TYR A 55 3.22 -0.07 -0.36
N TYR A 56 3.48 -0.37 0.92
CA TYR A 56 4.38 0.42 1.75
C TYR A 56 4.93 -0.39 2.92
N THR A 57 6.04 0.07 3.47
CA THR A 57 6.57 -0.40 4.76
C THR A 57 6.53 0.75 5.76
N ILE A 58 6.57 0.45 7.07
CA ILE A 58 6.69 1.49 8.10
C ILE A 58 8.15 1.51 8.58
N GLN A 59 8.81 2.66 8.44
CA GLN A 59 10.18 2.89 8.91
C GLN A 59 10.21 4.20 9.69
N ASN A 60 10.76 4.20 10.91
CA ASN A 60 10.83 5.38 11.79
C ASN A 60 9.47 6.09 11.93
N ASP A 61 8.40 5.32 12.20
CA ASP A 61 7.01 5.77 12.32
C ASP A 61 6.41 6.46 11.07
N LYS A 62 7.05 6.31 9.91
CA LYS A 62 6.63 6.88 8.63
C LYS A 62 6.42 5.79 7.57
N PRO A 63 5.40 5.92 6.71
CA PRO A 63 5.25 5.02 5.58
C PRO A 63 6.29 5.33 4.50
N ILE A 64 6.94 4.28 3.99
CA ILE A 64 7.81 4.29 2.82
C ILE A 64 7.07 3.55 1.71
N TYR A 65 6.59 4.30 0.73
CA TYR A 65 5.76 3.79 -0.36
C TYR A 65 6.60 3.17 -1.48
N GLU A 66 6.11 2.06 -2.03
CA GLU A 66 6.66 1.49 -3.26
C GLU A 66 6.20 2.30 -4.48
N LEU A 67 6.89 2.09 -5.61
CA LEU A 67 6.51 2.71 -6.87
C LEU A 67 5.12 2.24 -7.29
N ASN A 68 4.30 3.19 -7.72
CA ASN A 68 2.96 2.96 -8.27
C ASN A 68 2.85 3.76 -9.58
N HIS A 69 2.31 3.14 -10.62
CA HIS A 69 2.41 3.67 -11.98
C HIS A 69 1.38 4.77 -12.26
N LYS A 70 0.28 4.80 -11.48
CA LYS A 70 -0.81 5.76 -11.66
C LYS A 70 -0.64 6.96 -10.75
N ILE A 71 -0.29 6.73 -9.48
CA ILE A 71 -0.18 7.76 -8.45
C ILE A 71 1.14 7.59 -7.71
N LYS A 72 1.95 8.64 -7.72
CA LYS A 72 3.13 8.73 -6.88
C LYS A 72 2.79 9.44 -5.57
N ILE A 73 2.89 8.73 -4.45
CA ILE A 73 2.80 9.34 -3.12
C ILE A 73 4.18 9.88 -2.76
N ILE A 74 4.30 11.20 -2.70
CA ILE A 74 5.58 11.90 -2.50
C ILE A 74 5.91 11.99 -1.00
N ASN A 75 4.90 12.32 -0.18
CA ASN A 75 5.09 12.55 1.23
C ASN A 75 3.82 12.19 2.02
N TYR A 76 4.00 11.84 3.28
CA TYR A 76 2.92 11.65 4.25
C TYR A 76 3.25 12.38 5.54
N GLN A 77 2.28 13.15 6.04
CA GLN A 77 2.33 13.78 7.35
C GLN A 77 1.14 13.31 8.18
N ARG A 78 1.42 12.72 9.34
CA ARG A 78 0.39 12.45 10.36
C ARG A 78 -0.03 13.78 10.98
N LEU A 79 -1.33 14.07 10.96
CA LEU A 79 -1.91 15.28 11.55
C LEU A 79 -2.40 15.00 12.98
N GLN A 80 -3.11 13.89 13.17
CA GLN A 80 -3.68 13.53 14.46
C GLN A 80 -3.72 12.00 14.65
N THR A 81 -3.66 11.58 15.91
CA THR A 81 -4.00 10.21 16.33
C THR A 81 -5.01 10.30 17.48
N THR A 82 -6.07 9.51 17.40
CA THR A 82 -7.05 9.34 18.48
C THR A 82 -7.12 7.86 18.84
N PHE A 83 -7.04 7.54 20.13
CA PHE A 83 -7.19 6.18 20.64
C PHE A 83 -8.68 5.89 20.83
N LEU A 84 -9.21 4.93 20.07
CA LEU A 84 -10.62 4.52 20.19
C LEU A 84 -10.79 3.46 21.27
N ASN A 85 -9.82 2.54 21.36
CA ASN A 85 -9.67 1.54 22.42
C ASN A 85 -8.23 0.97 22.36
N ASP A 86 -7.95 -0.07 23.16
CA ASP A 86 -6.62 -0.70 23.25
C ASP A 86 -6.09 -1.25 21.92
N ASN A 87 -7.00 -1.66 21.03
CA ASN A 87 -6.67 -2.29 19.75
C ASN A 87 -6.83 -1.35 18.55
N GLN A 88 -7.59 -0.27 18.69
CA GLN A 88 -7.99 0.59 17.58
C GLN A 88 -7.51 2.02 17.74
N ARG A 89 -6.86 2.52 16.69
CA ARG A 89 -6.35 3.90 16.61
C ARG A 89 -6.86 4.54 15.33
N LEU A 90 -7.51 5.69 15.47
CA LEU A 90 -7.90 6.54 14.34
C LEU A 90 -6.74 7.48 14.03
N PHE A 91 -6.33 7.49 12.77
CA PHE A 91 -5.34 8.40 12.22
C PHE A 91 -6.00 9.37 11.27
N LEU A 92 -5.58 10.63 11.36
CA LEU A 92 -5.78 11.64 10.32
C LEU A 92 -4.41 12.03 9.79
N GLY A 93 -4.28 12.06 8.47
CA GLY A 93 -3.04 12.39 7.80
C GLY A 93 -3.27 13.19 6.54
N ARG A 94 -2.17 13.74 6.03
CA ARG A 94 -2.10 14.43 4.75
C ARG A 94 -1.08 13.72 3.88
N GLN A 95 -1.43 13.47 2.63
CA GLN A 95 -0.54 12.89 1.63
C GLN A 95 -0.36 13.86 0.49
N THR A 96 0.88 14.13 0.10
CA THR A 96 1.14 14.80 -1.18
C THR A 96 1.23 13.73 -2.25
N VAL A 97 0.35 13.80 -3.25
CA VAL A 97 0.32 12.85 -4.35
C VAL A 97 0.57 13.57 -5.68
N SER A 98 1.22 12.88 -6.62
CA SER A 98 1.39 13.33 -7.99
C SER A 98 0.88 12.28 -8.96
N PHE A 99 0.15 12.74 -9.98
CA PHE A 99 -0.40 11.88 -11.00
C PHE A 99 -0.61 12.65 -12.31
N THR A 100 -0.77 11.93 -13.41
CA THR A 100 -1.07 12.52 -14.72
C THR A 100 -2.50 12.22 -15.11
N LEU A 101 -3.27 13.27 -15.40
CA LEU A 101 -4.65 13.15 -15.88
C LEU A 101 -4.81 13.99 -17.14
N LYS A 102 -5.38 13.41 -18.21
CA LYS A 102 -5.57 14.09 -19.51
C LYS A 102 -4.29 14.76 -20.04
N GLY A 103 -3.14 14.11 -19.85
CA GLY A 103 -1.83 14.61 -20.28
C GLY A 103 -1.22 15.72 -19.43
N LYS A 104 -1.86 16.13 -18.33
CA LYS A 104 -1.34 17.13 -17.39
C LYS A 104 -0.93 16.47 -16.09
N THR A 105 0.28 16.78 -15.61
CA THR A 105 0.72 16.39 -14.27
C THR A 105 0.08 17.30 -13.22
N HIS A 106 -0.49 16.67 -12.20
CA HIS A 106 -1.05 17.31 -11.03
C HIS A 106 -0.24 16.91 -9.80
N GLN A 107 -0.14 17.83 -8.85
CA GLN A 107 0.36 17.57 -7.51
C GLN A 107 -0.63 18.16 -6.52
N VAL A 108 -1.17 17.32 -5.64
CA VAL A 108 -2.27 17.68 -4.76
C VAL A 108 -2.08 17.12 -3.36
N GLU A 109 -2.66 17.79 -2.37
CA GLU A 109 -2.68 17.33 -0.99
C GLU A 109 -3.97 16.57 -0.72
N ASN A 110 -3.87 15.26 -0.57
CA ASN A 110 -4.97 14.41 -0.14
C ASN A 110 -5.08 14.43 1.38
N ILE A 111 -6.31 14.44 1.87
CA ILE A 111 -6.62 14.12 3.27
C ILE A 111 -6.91 12.63 3.35
N LEU A 112 -6.28 11.95 4.31
CA LEU A 112 -6.42 10.53 4.56
C LEU A 112 -6.88 10.34 6.01
N TYR A 113 -7.88 9.48 6.23
CA TYR A 113 -8.26 9.06 7.58
C TYR A 113 -8.46 7.56 7.59
N PHE A 114 -7.94 6.89 8.61
CA PHE A 114 -8.10 5.45 8.75
C PHE A 114 -8.00 4.98 10.19
N ILE A 115 -8.73 3.93 10.51
CA ILE A 115 -8.61 3.15 11.72
C ILE A 115 -7.59 2.06 11.46
N LEU A 116 -6.59 1.94 12.31
CA LEU A 116 -5.74 0.76 12.41
C LEU A 116 -6.31 -0.14 13.49
N ASP A 117 -6.64 -1.38 13.13
CA ASP A 117 -6.96 -2.45 14.06
C ASP A 117 -5.72 -3.34 14.24
N ARG A 118 -5.14 -3.30 15.44
CA ARG A 118 -3.92 -4.04 15.78
C ARG A 118 -4.15 -5.53 15.97
N ARG A 119 -5.40 -5.97 16.18
CA ARG A 119 -5.72 -7.39 16.37
C ARG A 119 -5.76 -8.12 15.03
N SER A 120 -6.41 -7.50 14.04
CA SER A 120 -6.52 -8.06 12.69
C SER A 120 -5.40 -7.60 11.76
N HIS A 121 -4.55 -6.65 12.19
CA HIS A 121 -3.52 -6.03 11.36
C HIS A 121 -4.08 -5.41 10.08
N THR A 122 -5.26 -4.78 10.19
CA THR A 122 -5.97 -4.17 9.08
C THR A 122 -6.16 -2.68 9.27
N THR A 123 -6.26 -1.96 8.16
CA THR A 123 -6.69 -0.56 8.13
C THR A 123 -8.00 -0.41 7.37
N GLN A 124 -8.86 0.49 7.82
CA GLN A 124 -10.09 0.87 7.11
C GLN A 124 -10.33 2.36 7.26
N GLY A 125 -10.78 3.02 6.20
CA GLY A 125 -11.07 4.45 6.26
C GLY A 125 -11.40 5.03 4.91
N GLY A 126 -10.96 6.27 4.68
CA GLY A 126 -11.19 6.96 3.43
C GLY A 126 -10.19 8.07 3.17
N TRP A 127 -10.31 8.62 1.98
CA TRP A 127 -9.45 9.67 1.49
C TRP A 127 -10.22 10.66 0.62
N TYR A 128 -9.67 11.86 0.53
CA TYR A 128 -10.24 12.97 -0.20
C TYR A 128 -9.13 13.73 -0.91
N SER A 129 -9.23 13.84 -2.23
CA SER A 129 -8.32 14.61 -3.09
C SER A 129 -9.05 15.86 -3.59
N PRO A 130 -8.80 17.05 -2.99
CA PRO A 130 -9.57 18.26 -3.25
C PRO A 130 -9.62 18.61 -4.74
N GLY A 131 -10.83 18.70 -5.30
CA GLY A 131 -11.05 19.03 -6.70
C GLY A 131 -10.80 17.87 -7.68
N PHE A 132 -10.62 16.63 -7.22
CA PHE A 132 -10.42 15.47 -8.08
C PHE A 132 -11.35 14.31 -7.73
N CYS A 133 -10.98 13.53 -6.72
CA CYS A 133 -11.63 12.26 -6.39
C CYS A 133 -11.74 12.09 -4.88
N LYS A 134 -12.64 11.22 -4.42
CA LYS A 134 -12.70 10.73 -3.05
C LYS A 134 -13.01 9.23 -3.08
N GLY A 135 -12.74 8.55 -1.97
CA GLY A 135 -13.10 7.15 -1.85
C GLY A 135 -12.80 6.59 -0.48
N ASN A 136 -13.03 5.29 -0.36
CA ASN A 136 -12.69 4.51 0.82
C ASN A 136 -11.36 3.79 0.62
N LEU A 137 -10.76 3.36 1.73
CA LEU A 137 -9.58 2.52 1.74
C LEU A 137 -9.76 1.33 2.67
N ILE A 138 -9.20 0.20 2.26
CA ILE A 138 -9.00 -0.97 3.11
C ILE A 138 -7.56 -1.45 2.93
N GLY A 139 -6.89 -1.81 4.00
CA GLY A 139 -5.53 -2.31 3.94
C GLY A 139 -5.23 -3.36 4.97
N MET A 140 -4.09 -4.02 4.81
CA MET A 140 -3.63 -5.08 5.70
C MET A 140 -2.12 -5.25 5.65
N GLU A 141 -1.57 -5.82 6.71
CA GLU A 141 -0.19 -6.32 6.72
C GLU A 141 -0.09 -7.61 5.87
N LEU A 142 0.90 -7.66 4.99
CA LEU A 142 1.24 -8.81 4.17
C LEU A 142 1.97 -9.86 5.01
N GLY A 143 1.85 -11.13 4.61
CA GLY A 143 2.57 -12.23 5.26
C GLY A 143 1.98 -12.73 6.58
N LEU A 144 0.90 -12.12 7.09
CA LEU A 144 0.16 -12.64 8.26
C LEU A 144 -0.87 -13.71 7.90
N ASN A 145 -1.24 -13.78 6.62
CA ASN A 145 -2.20 -14.75 6.12
C ASN A 145 -1.48 -15.89 5.41
N GLU A 146 -1.02 -16.87 6.18
CA GLU A 146 -0.96 -18.22 5.64
C GLU A 146 -2.41 -18.68 5.47
N TRP A 147 -2.97 -18.51 4.27
CA TRP A 147 -4.17 -19.24 3.87
C TRP A 147 -3.77 -20.72 3.72
N ARG A 148 -3.51 -21.41 4.84
CA ARG A 148 -3.45 -22.87 4.83
C ARG A 148 -4.87 -23.32 4.59
N HIS A 149 -5.15 -23.80 3.38
CA HIS A 149 -6.21 -24.78 3.25
C HIS A 149 -5.91 -25.88 4.28
N PRO A 150 -6.84 -26.23 5.19
CA PRO A 150 -6.69 -27.48 5.88
C PRO A 150 -6.67 -28.55 4.79
N GLU A 151 -5.50 -29.15 4.56
CA GLU A 151 -5.37 -30.30 3.69
C GLU A 151 -6.33 -31.36 4.25
N THR A 152 -7.41 -31.61 3.50
CA THR A 152 -8.32 -32.74 3.70
C THR A 152 -7.67 -34.03 3.26
#